data_AF-A0A168KVQ4-F1
#
_entry.id   AF-A0A168KVQ4-F1
#
_cell.length_a   1.000
_cell.length_b   1.000
_cell.length_c   1.000
_cell.angle_alpha   90.00
_cell.angle_beta   90.00
_cell.angle_gamma   90.00
#
_symmetry.space_group_name_H-M   'P 1'
#
loop_
_entity.id
_entity.type
_entity.pdbx_description
1 polymer ?
#
loop_
_entity_poly.entity_id
_entity_poly.type
_entity_poly.pdbx_seq_one_letter_code
_entity_poly.pdbx_strand_id
1 'polypeptide(L)'
;MFIKLMTELLQFQYGWKGVSNIKQKKLVGLFASIFLTFYGIWKLNNFFEPKVGPVGNGPSDTVVEIVWILFGISMILGVGGVIYFSYSIFKRND
;
A
#
# COMPACT_ATOMS: atom_id res chain seq x y z
N MET A 1 0.04 -10.00 -9.37
CA MET A 1 0.80 -11.02 -8.61
C MET A 1 0.67 -10.82 -7.10
N PHE A 2 0.99 -9.63 -6.56
CA PHE A 2 0.89 -9.32 -5.12
C PHE A 2 -0.51 -9.46 -4.51
N ILE A 3 -1.56 -8.98 -5.20
CA ILE A 3 -2.96 -9.12 -4.73
C ILE A 3 -3.37 -10.60 -4.61
N LYS A 4 -2.92 -11.44 -5.55
CA LYS A 4 -3.20 -12.88 -5.53
C LYS A 4 -2.51 -13.54 -4.33
N LEU A 5 -1.26 -13.18 -4.07
CA LEU A 5 -0.47 -13.65 -2.93
C LEU A 5 -1.11 -13.26 -1.58
N MET A 6 -1.57 -12.02 -1.43
CA MET A 6 -2.26 -11.56 -0.22
C MET A 6 -3.59 -12.27 0.00
N THR A 7 -4.31 -12.56 -1.07
CA THR A 7 -5.58 -13.29 -1.00
C THR A 7 -5.36 -14.74 -0.58
N GLU A 8 -4.31 -15.39 -1.09
CA GLU A 8 -3.95 -16.77 -0.73
C GLU A 8 -3.42 -16.89 0.71
N LEU A 9 -2.64 -15.91 1.20
CA LEU A 9 -2.18 -15.86 2.59
C LEU A 9 -3.33 -15.69 3.59
N LEU A 10 -4.32 -14.84 3.27
CA LEU A 10 -5.53 -14.69 4.09
C LEU A 10 -6.37 -15.97 4.10
N GLN A 11 -6.41 -16.71 2.99
CA GLN A 11 -7.09 -18.02 2.91
C GLN A 11 -6.36 -19.10 3.72
N PHE A 12 -5.03 -19.09 3.73
CA PHE A 12 -4.20 -20.05 4.46
C PHE A 12 -4.23 -19.85 5.99
N GLN A 13 -4.15 -18.61 6.48
CA GLN A 13 -4.14 -18.35 7.93
C GLN A 13 -5.50 -18.49 8.62
N TYR A 14 -6.61 -18.23 7.92
CA TYR A 14 -7.94 -18.16 8.54
C TYR A 14 -8.91 -19.27 8.10
N GLY A 15 -8.45 -20.28 7.34
CA GLY A 15 -9.28 -21.39 6.89
C GLY A 15 -10.51 -20.97 6.08
N TRP A 16 -10.44 -19.81 5.42
CA TRP A 16 -11.58 -19.17 4.75
C TRP A 16 -11.83 -19.78 3.37
N LYS A 17 -12.58 -20.89 3.34
CA LYS A 17 -13.19 -21.44 2.12
C LYS A 17 -14.21 -20.44 1.56
N GLY A 18 -13.78 -19.65 0.57
CA GLY A 18 -14.67 -18.95 -0.35
C GLY A 18 -14.83 -17.45 -0.10
N VAL A 19 -13.94 -16.65 -0.71
CA VAL A 19 -14.23 -15.23 -0.97
C VAL A 19 -15.12 -15.16 -2.22
N SER A 20 -16.38 -15.58 -2.07
CA SER A 20 -17.41 -15.51 -3.13
C SER A 20 -18.17 -14.18 -3.14
N ASN A 21 -17.97 -13.32 -2.13
CA ASN A 21 -18.71 -12.07 -1.99
C ASN A 21 -17.95 -10.87 -2.60
N ILE A 22 -18.53 -10.24 -3.63
CA ILE A 22 -17.97 -9.05 -4.31
C ILE A 22 -17.65 -7.93 -3.32
N LYS A 23 -18.47 -7.75 -2.27
CA LYS A 23 -18.24 -6.76 -1.21
C LYS A 23 -16.97 -7.03 -0.40
N GLN A 24 -16.68 -8.29 -0.08
CA GLN A 24 -15.47 -8.65 0.67
C GLN A 24 -14.21 -8.39 -0.14
N LYS A 25 -14.20 -8.68 -1.45
CA LYS A 25 -13.07 -8.36 -2.33
C LYS A 25 -12.77 -6.86 -2.37
N LYS A 26 -13.82 -6.02 -2.42
CA LYS A 26 -13.68 -4.56 -2.38
C LYS A 26 -13.13 -4.07 -1.04
N LEU A 27 -13.56 -4.66 0.07
CA LEU A 27 -13.03 -4.34 1.41
C LEU A 27 -11.55 -4.73 1.56
N VAL A 28 -11.16 -5.92 1.11
CA VAL A 28 -9.75 -6.34 1.11
C VAL A 28 -8.90 -5.38 0.25
N GLY A 29 -9.41 -5.00 -0.93
CA GLY A 29 -8.78 -3.98 -1.78
C GLY A 29 -8.60 -2.65 -1.06
N LEU A 30 -9.65 -2.17 -0.39
CA LEU A 30 -9.61 -0.94 0.40
C LEU A 30 -8.54 -0.99 1.50
N PHE A 31 -8.52 -2.07 2.31
CA PHE A 31 -7.51 -2.24 3.36
C PHE A 31 -6.09 -2.33 2.79
N ALA A 32 -5.90 -3.02 1.68
CA ALA A 32 -4.59 -3.10 1.01
C ALA A 32 -4.13 -1.73 0.51
N SER A 33 -5.03 -0.91 -0.03
CA SER A 33 -4.73 0.44 -0.47
C SER A 33 -4.39 1.39 0.68
N ILE A 34 -5.14 1.32 1.79
CA ILE A 34 -4.85 2.07 3.02
C ILE A 34 -3.46 1.67 3.55
N PHE A 35 -3.19 0.37 3.65
CA PHE A 35 -1.90 -0.14 4.10
C PHE A 35 -0.75 0.34 3.20
N LEU A 36 -0.93 0.32 1.87
CA LEU A 36 0.08 0.79 0.92
C LEU A 36 0.40 2.28 1.11
N THR A 37 -0.61 3.12 1.35
CA THR A 37 -0.42 4.54 1.66
C THR A 37 0.40 4.73 2.93
N PHE A 38 0.01 4.07 4.03
CA PHE A 38 0.76 4.16 5.29
C PHE A 38 2.17 3.62 5.17
N TYR A 39 2.35 2.51 4.46
CA TYR A 39 3.66 1.93 4.20
C TYR A 39 4.56 2.89 3.41
N GLY A 40 4.01 3.60 2.42
CA GLY A 40 4.72 4.63 1.67
C GLY A 40 5.20 5.78 2.58
N ILE A 41 4.32 6.30 3.43
CA ILE A 41 4.64 7.38 4.39
C ILE A 41 5.69 6.90 5.40
N TRP A 42 5.51 5.71 5.97
CA TRP A 42 6.44 5.14 6.93
C TRP A 42 7.83 4.94 6.32
N LYS A 43 7.91 4.42 5.09
CA LYS A 43 9.18 4.22 4.38
C LYS A 43 9.90 5.55 4.12
N LEU A 44 9.15 6.59 3.74
CA LEU A 44 9.69 7.94 3.54
C LEU A 44 10.24 8.50 4.86
N ASN A 45 9.47 8.37 5.95
CA ASN A 45 9.88 8.83 7.28
C ASN A 45 11.17 8.14 7.77
N ASN A 46 11.27 6.81 7.65
CA ASN A 46 12.49 6.07 8.02
C ASN A 46 13.69 6.39 7.13
N PHE A 47 13.48 6.78 5.87
CA PHE A 47 14.56 7.13 4.97
C PHE A 47 15.20 8.48 5.35
N PHE A 48 14.38 9.47 5.72
CA PHE A 48 14.82 10.80 6.14
C PHE A 48 15.04 10.93 7.65
N GLU A 49 14.76 9.88 8.43
CA GLU A 49 15.07 9.86 9.85
C GLU A 49 16.57 10.11 10.04
N PRO A 50 16.97 11.05 10.93
CA PRO A 50 18.36 11.39 11.13
C PRO A 50 19.12 10.16 11.64
N LYS A 51 19.80 9.47 10.73
CA LYS A 51 20.67 8.35 11.08
C LYS A 51 21.88 8.93 11.80
N VAL A 52 22.07 8.52 13.05
CA VAL A 52 23.34 8.73 13.76
C VAL A 52 24.45 8.00 13.00
N GLY A 53 25.14 8.73 12.14
CA GLY A 53 26.22 8.28 11.28
C GLY A 53 27.18 9.44 11.00
N PRO A 54 28.40 9.17 10.50
CA PRO A 54 29.42 10.19 10.32
C PRO A 54 28.89 11.37 9.49
N VAL A 55 29.01 12.56 10.08
CA VAL A 55 28.55 13.83 9.51
C VAL A 55 29.23 14.02 8.15
N GLY A 56 28.48 13.93 7.05
CA GLY A 56 28.97 14.23 5.70
C GLY A 56 28.59 13.24 4.59
N ASN A 57 28.17 12.01 4.89
CA ASN A 57 27.72 11.04 3.88
C ASN A 57 26.19 10.89 3.87
N GLY A 58 25.49 11.93 3.42
CA GLY A 58 24.07 11.80 3.07
C GLY A 58 23.86 10.81 1.91
N PRO A 59 22.64 10.26 1.73
CA PRO A 59 22.33 9.47 0.55
C PRO A 59 22.56 10.32 -0.72
N SER A 60 23.08 9.71 -1.78
CA SER A 60 23.30 10.43 -3.03
C SER A 60 21.98 10.94 -3.62
N ASP A 61 22.06 12.04 -4.38
CA ASP A 61 20.88 12.68 -5.00
C ASP A 61 20.04 11.69 -5.82
N THR A 62 20.70 10.75 -6.52
CA THR A 62 20.03 9.67 -7.26
C THR A 62 19.18 8.77 -6.35
N VAL A 63 19.65 8.44 -5.14
CA VAL A 63 18.90 7.61 -4.21
C VAL A 63 17.71 8.39 -3.65
N VAL A 64 17.89 9.68 -3.35
CA VAL A 64 16.81 10.55 -2.89
C VAL A 64 15.71 10.66 -3.96
N GLU A 65 16.09 10.87 -5.22
CA GLU A 65 15.17 10.93 -6.36
C GLU A 65 14.38 9.62 -6.53
N ILE A 66 15.06 8.47 -6.49
CA ILE A 66 14.42 7.15 -6.58
C ILE A 66 13.39 6.96 -5.46
N VAL A 67 13.73 7.36 -4.22
CA VAL A 67 12.81 7.27 -3.06
C VAL A 67 11.57 8.14 -3.27
N TRP A 68 11.72 9.36 -3.78
CA TRP A 68 10.59 10.23 -4.09
C TRP A 68 9.69 9.68 -5.21
N ILE A 69 10.28 9.09 -6.27
CA ILE A 69 9.52 8.45 -7.34
C ILE A 69 8.74 7.24 -6.80
N LEU A 70 9.39 6.37 -6.03
CA LEU A 70 8.76 5.22 -5.39
C LEU A 70 7.63 5.63 -4.44
N PHE A 71 7.84 6.69 -3.67
CA PHE A 71 6.82 7.27 -2.81
C PHE A 71 5.64 7.80 -3.63
N GLY A 72 5.90 8.56 -4.70
CA GLY A 72 4.86 9.07 -5.61
C GLY A 72 4.00 7.94 -6.19
N ILE A 73 4.61 6.89 -6.72
CA ILE A 73 3.90 5.71 -7.24
C ILE A 73 3.06 5.04 -6.14
N SER A 74 3.63 4.86 -4.94
CA SER A 74 2.93 4.24 -3.82
C SER A 74 1.72 5.07 -3.38
N MET A 75 1.83 6.40 -3.40
CA MET A 75 0.75 7.31 -3.06
C MET A 75 -0.36 7.31 -4.11
N ILE A 76 -0.01 7.32 -5.40
CA ILE A 76 -0.99 7.26 -6.49
C ILE A 76 -1.79 5.95 -6.41
N LEU A 77 -1.11 4.82 -6.23
CA LEU A 77 -1.76 3.50 -6.13
C LEU A 77 -2.54 3.34 -4.82
N GLY A 78 -1.96 3.79 -3.69
CA GLY A 78 -2.58 3.72 -2.37
C GLY A 78 -3.80 4.61 -2.29
N VAL A 79 -3.64 5.93 -2.44
CA VAL A 79 -4.74 6.90 -2.36
C VAL A 79 -5.76 6.68 -3.48
N GLY A 80 -5.30 6.44 -4.71
CA GLY A 80 -6.19 6.13 -5.83
C GLY A 80 -7.00 4.86 -5.59
N GLY A 81 -6.37 3.82 -5.02
CA GLY A 81 -7.06 2.61 -4.60
C GLY A 81 -8.07 2.85 -3.47
N VAL A 82 -7.74 3.66 -2.47
CA VAL A 82 -8.67 4.04 -1.39
C VAL A 82 -9.91 4.72 -1.98
N ILE A 83 -9.72 5.70 -2.86
CA ILE A 83 -10.82 6.41 -3.52
C ILE A 83 -11.66 5.44 -4.36
N TYR A 84 -11.01 4.64 -5.21
CA TYR A 84 -11.69 3.70 -6.10
C TYR A 84 -12.52 2.66 -5.31
N PHE A 85 -11.90 1.99 -4.34
CA PHE A 85 -12.59 0.95 -3.57
C PHE A 85 -13.69 1.56 -2.69
N SER A 86 -13.47 2.72 -2.08
CA SER A 86 -14.51 3.43 -1.32
C SER A 86 -15.70 3.76 -2.22
N TYR A 87 -15.46 4.41 -3.36
CA TYR A 87 -16.51 4.70 -4.35
C TYR A 87 -17.24 3.44 -4.79
N SER A 88 -16.52 2.35 -5.07
CA SER A 88 -17.10 1.09 -5.50
C SER A 88 -17.95 0.39 -4.43
N ILE A 89 -17.72 0.66 -3.14
CA ILE A 89 -18.50 0.13 -2.03
C ILE A 89 -19.78 0.95 -1.82
N PHE A 90 -19.67 2.28 -1.92
CA PHE A 90 -20.81 3.20 -1.74
C PHE A 90 -21.74 3.25 -2.95
N LYS A 91 -21.22 3.07 -4.15
CA LYS A 91 -22.05 2.86 -5.34
C LYS A 91 -22.77 1.52 -5.18
N ARG A 92 -23.98 1.55 -4.64
CA ARG A 92 -24.93 0.45 -4.75
C ARG A 92 -25.08 0.17 -6.25
N ASN A 93 -24.68 -1.03 -6.65
CA ASN A 93 -25.17 -1.58 -7.90
C ASN A 93 -26.60 -2.03 -7.57
N ASP A 94 -27.54 -1.13 -7.82
CA ASP A 94 -28.93 -1.52 -8.01
C ASP A 94 -29.04 -2.46 -9.23
#